data_AF-A0A5P9XTP8-F1
#
_entry.id   AF-A0A5P9XTP8-F1
#
_cell.length_a   1.000
_cell.length_b   1.000
_cell.length_c   1.000
_cell.angle_alpha   90.00
_cell.angle_beta   90.00
_cell.angle_gamma   90.00
#
_symmetry.space_group_name_H-M   'P 1'
#
loop_
_entity.id
_entity.type
_entity.pdbx_description
1 polymer ?
#
loop_
_entity_poly.entity_id
_entity_poly.type
_entity_poly.pdbx_seq_one_letter_code
_entity_poly.pdbx_strand_id
1 'polypeptide(L)'
;MWDWLRGKSGPTAPPRGVVVDAGIPNQERVAELPLPEALFVLHYNGFAKLPENAELRQLLLNTARNGDFLRDLPRVSARRLEESAALQSRFGIELETVVQFFKVLHSEITRRMYIDAARKREDVAGLQFTLRDPAGADAEVCAIAEANPYDLGVGTYPFTHIPENPHPGTENPFIIRIVMKKDLA
;
A
#
# COMPACT_ATOMS: atom_id res chain seq x y z
N MET A 1 -21.44 -8.03 16.46
CA MET A 1 -22.26 -6.85 16.15
C MET A 1 -21.59 -5.67 16.84
N TRP A 2 -21.06 -4.71 16.09
CA TRP A 2 -20.08 -3.72 16.59
C TRP A 2 -20.79 -2.56 17.32
N ASP A 3 -20.62 -2.48 18.64
CA ASP A 3 -21.30 -1.52 19.53
C ASP A 3 -20.65 -0.12 19.61
N TRP A 4 -19.65 0.20 18.80
CA TRP A 4 -19.15 1.59 18.69
C TRP A 4 -20.13 2.51 17.93
N LEU A 5 -21.07 1.96 17.14
CA LEU A 5 -22.10 2.77 16.47
C LEU A 5 -23.23 3.28 17.38
N ARG A 6 -23.23 2.96 18.69
CA ARG A 6 -24.21 3.50 19.65
C ARG A 6 -23.55 4.27 20.79
N GLY A 7 -23.48 5.58 20.61
CA GLY A 7 -23.13 6.52 21.66
C GLY A 7 -23.26 7.97 21.22
N LYS A 8 -24.48 8.42 20.92
CA LYS A 8 -24.80 9.83 20.66
C LYS A 8 -24.51 10.67 21.91
N SER A 9 -23.82 11.80 21.73
CA SER A 9 -24.03 13.07 22.44
C SER A 9 -23.51 14.27 21.62
N GLY A 10 -24.38 14.88 20.81
CA GLY A 10 -24.29 16.30 20.37
C GLY A 10 -23.28 16.67 19.25
N PRO A 11 -23.53 17.74 18.46
CA PRO A 11 -22.85 17.97 17.19
C PRO A 11 -21.60 18.83 17.37
N THR A 12 -20.44 18.26 17.13
CA THR A 12 -19.26 19.03 16.73
C THR A 12 -18.90 18.56 15.34
N ALA A 13 -19.30 19.34 14.33
CA ALA A 13 -18.73 19.20 13.01
C ALA A 13 -17.20 19.26 13.17
N PRO A 14 -16.44 18.25 12.72
CA PRO A 14 -14.99 18.33 12.77
C PRO A 14 -14.56 19.56 11.94
N PRO A 15 -13.57 20.34 12.40
CA PRO A 15 -13.10 21.49 11.64
C PRO A 15 -12.69 21.05 10.24
N ARG A 16 -13.08 21.81 9.21
CA ARG A 16 -12.60 21.58 7.84
C ARG A 16 -11.08 21.69 7.85
N GLY A 17 -10.40 20.58 7.59
CA GLY A 17 -8.93 20.52 7.50
C GLY A 17 -8.21 19.68 8.54
N VAL A 18 -8.92 18.90 9.39
CA VAL A 18 -8.23 17.93 10.26
C VAL A 18 -7.81 16.72 9.42
N VAL A 19 -6.55 16.73 8.97
CA VAL A 19 -5.83 15.51 8.59
C VAL A 19 -5.66 14.71 9.89
N VAL A 20 -6.51 13.71 10.09
CA VAL A 20 -6.33 12.74 11.17
C VAL A 20 -5.09 11.95 10.77
N ASP A 21 -3.99 12.13 11.51
CA ASP A 21 -2.82 11.27 11.40
C ASP A 21 -3.28 9.85 11.68
N ALA A 22 -3.40 9.04 10.62
CA ALA A 22 -3.89 7.68 10.66
C ALA A 22 -2.80 6.78 11.26
N GLY A 23 -2.49 6.98 12.54
CA GLY A 23 -1.72 6.02 13.32
C GLY A 23 -2.62 4.83 13.64
N ILE A 24 -2.21 3.63 13.22
CA ILE A 24 -2.85 2.37 13.60
C ILE A 24 -2.86 2.29 15.15
N PRO A 25 -4.02 2.18 15.81
CA PRO A 25 -4.10 2.07 17.27
C PRO A 25 -3.26 0.89 17.79
N ASN A 26 -2.67 1.02 18.98
CA ASN A 26 -1.78 0.00 19.56
C ASN A 26 -2.41 -1.40 19.68
N GLN A 27 -3.74 -1.48 19.72
CA GLN A 27 -4.52 -2.71 19.84
C GLN A 27 -4.71 -3.43 18.51
N GLU A 28 -4.47 -2.76 17.39
CA GLU A 28 -4.52 -3.31 16.02
C GLU A 28 -3.13 -3.67 15.50
N ARG A 29 -2.11 -3.65 16.37
CA ARG A 29 -0.74 -4.03 16.03
C ARG A 29 -0.68 -5.51 15.68
N VAL A 30 -0.44 -5.79 14.40
CA VAL A 30 -0.09 -7.13 13.95
C VAL A 30 1.40 -7.36 14.16
N ALA A 31 1.77 -8.54 14.65
CA ALA A 31 3.18 -8.91 14.78
C ALA A 31 3.87 -8.98 13.41
N GLU A 32 3.11 -9.39 12.38
CA GLU A 32 3.57 -9.53 11.01
C GLU A 32 2.56 -8.85 10.06
N LEU A 33 3.06 -8.00 9.17
CA LEU A 33 2.27 -7.36 8.12
C LEU A 33 1.93 -8.36 7.01
N PRO A 34 0.76 -8.22 6.35
CA PRO A 34 0.33 -9.13 5.29
C PRO A 34 1.08 -8.87 3.98
N LEU A 35 2.37 -9.21 3.93
CA LEU A 35 3.21 -9.17 2.74
C LEU A 35 3.59 -10.60 2.29
N PRO A 36 2.87 -11.17 1.30
CA PRO A 36 3.26 -12.44 0.69
C PRO A 36 4.69 -12.40 0.14
N GLU A 37 5.45 -13.47 0.33
CA GLU A 37 6.85 -13.54 -0.13
C GLU A 37 6.94 -13.44 -1.66
N ALA A 38 6.06 -14.13 -2.39
CA ALA A 38 6.03 -14.08 -3.85
C ALA A 38 5.89 -12.65 -4.39
N LEU A 39 5.07 -11.85 -3.70
CA LEU A 39 4.88 -10.46 -4.04
C LEU A 39 6.12 -9.60 -3.70
N PHE A 40 6.72 -9.81 -2.54
CA PHE A 40 7.98 -9.15 -2.21
C PHE A 40 9.07 -9.45 -3.24
N VAL A 41 9.20 -10.71 -3.68
CA VAL A 41 10.15 -11.13 -4.71
C VAL A 41 9.87 -10.43 -6.04
N LEU A 42 8.60 -10.28 -6.42
CA LEU A 42 8.20 -9.55 -7.61
C LEU A 42 8.71 -8.09 -7.59
N HIS A 43 8.49 -7.38 -6.47
CA HIS A 43 8.98 -6.01 -6.32
C HIS A 43 10.50 -5.91 -6.19
N TYR A 44 11.14 -6.86 -5.51
CA TYR A 44 12.58 -6.93 -5.38
C TYR A 44 13.26 -7.02 -6.75
N ASN A 45 12.80 -7.95 -7.59
CA ASN A 45 13.32 -8.16 -8.93
C ASN A 45 13.01 -6.96 -9.86
N GLY A 46 11.85 -6.34 -9.70
CA GLY A 46 11.45 -5.17 -10.49
C GLY A 46 12.20 -3.88 -10.11
N PHE A 47 12.71 -3.75 -8.88
CA PHE A 47 13.31 -2.51 -8.39
C PHE A 47 14.71 -2.22 -8.98
N ALA A 48 15.35 -3.19 -9.64
CA ALA A 48 16.58 -3.11 -10.45
C ALA A 48 17.86 -2.50 -9.82
N LYS A 49 17.77 -1.80 -8.68
CA LYS A 49 18.88 -1.12 -8.00
C LYS A 49 19.45 -1.91 -6.83
N LEU A 50 18.84 -3.06 -6.49
CA LEU A 50 19.32 -3.94 -5.43
C LEU A 50 20.10 -5.11 -6.04
N PRO A 51 21.21 -5.54 -5.43
CA PRO A 51 21.99 -6.67 -5.92
C PRO A 51 21.22 -7.98 -5.74
N GLU A 52 21.42 -8.97 -6.61
CA GLU A 52 20.86 -10.31 -6.41
C GLU A 52 21.60 -11.03 -5.28
N ASN A 53 21.06 -10.98 -4.06
CA ASN A 53 21.66 -11.60 -2.88
C ASN A 53 20.57 -12.17 -1.96
N ALA A 54 20.65 -13.47 -1.67
CA ALA A 54 19.62 -14.17 -0.90
C ALA A 54 19.54 -13.69 0.56
N GLU A 55 20.68 -13.37 1.18
CA GLU A 55 20.73 -12.88 2.56
C GLU A 55 20.10 -11.49 2.67
N LEU A 56 20.49 -10.57 1.78
CA LEU A 56 19.90 -9.24 1.68
C LEU A 56 18.39 -9.31 1.46
N ARG A 57 17.96 -10.18 0.52
CA ARG A 57 16.55 -10.39 0.22
C ARG A 57 15.77 -10.81 1.47
N GLN A 58 16.33 -11.71 2.27
CA GLN A 58 15.71 -12.13 3.53
C GLN A 58 15.66 -11.02 4.58
N LEU A 59 16.74 -10.24 4.71
CA LEU A 59 16.79 -9.10 5.64
C LEU A 59 15.70 -8.07 5.31
N LEU A 60 15.62 -7.68 4.04
CA LEU A 60 14.61 -6.72 3.56
C LEU A 60 13.18 -7.24 3.72
N LEU A 61 12.93 -8.52 3.43
CA LEU A 61 11.62 -9.16 3.63
C LEU A 61 11.21 -9.13 5.11
N ASN A 62 12.12 -9.54 6.01
CA ASN A 62 11.86 -9.55 7.45
C ASN A 62 11.58 -8.14 7.98
N THR A 63 12.32 -7.13 7.50
CA THR A 63 12.06 -5.73 7.84
C THR A 63 10.69 -5.27 7.35
N ALA A 64 10.34 -5.56 6.09
CA ALA A 64 9.07 -5.15 5.49
C ALA A 64 7.85 -5.84 6.13
N ARG A 65 8.04 -7.03 6.70
CA ARG A 65 7.01 -7.77 7.43
C ARG A 65 6.87 -7.36 8.89
N ASN A 66 7.84 -6.65 9.45
CA ASN A 66 7.78 -6.22 10.84
C ASN A 66 6.55 -5.32 11.07
N GLY A 67 5.78 -5.57 12.14
CA GLY A 67 4.60 -4.79 12.49
C GLY A 67 4.84 -3.27 12.63
N ASP A 68 6.07 -2.86 12.90
CA ASP A 68 6.45 -1.45 13.02
C ASP A 68 6.77 -0.78 11.67
N PHE A 69 6.91 -1.53 10.58
CA PHE A 69 7.38 -1.03 9.28
C PHE A 69 6.53 0.12 8.72
N LEU A 70 5.20 0.01 8.79
CA LEU A 70 4.30 1.07 8.31
C LEU A 70 4.36 2.32 9.18
N ARG A 71 4.56 2.17 10.49
CA ARG A 71 4.66 3.27 11.45
C ARG A 71 5.97 4.03 11.29
N ASP A 72 7.07 3.30 11.18
CA ASP A 72 8.40 3.88 11.13
C ASP A 72 8.64 4.63 9.80
N LEU A 73 7.82 4.37 8.77
CA LEU A 73 7.98 4.90 7.43
C LEU A 73 9.29 4.40 6.76
N PRO A 74 9.42 4.56 5.43
CA PRO A 74 10.55 3.98 4.70
C PRO A 74 11.94 4.43 5.19
N ARG A 75 12.11 5.71 5.53
CA ARG A 75 13.43 6.25 5.92
C ARG A 75 13.91 5.74 7.27
N VAL A 76 13.05 5.66 8.29
CA VAL A 76 13.45 5.15 9.60
C VAL A 76 13.67 3.64 9.53
N SER A 77 12.81 2.91 8.82
CA SER A 77 12.98 1.48 8.59
C SER A 77 14.31 1.15 7.92
N ALA A 78 14.69 1.91 6.89
CA ALA A 78 15.98 1.74 6.20
C ALA A 78 17.16 2.07 7.11
N ARG A 79 17.08 3.13 7.93
CA ARG A 79 18.13 3.49 8.90
C ARG A 79 18.34 2.41 9.95
N ARG A 80 17.27 1.88 10.54
CA ARG A 80 17.37 0.79 11.52
C ARG A 80 17.95 -0.47 10.91
N LEU A 81 17.60 -0.77 9.66
CA LEU A 81 18.19 -1.89 8.95
C LEU A 81 19.69 -1.66 8.68
N GLU A 82 20.09 -0.45 8.28
CA GLU A 82 21.51 -0.10 8.11
C GLU A 82 22.28 -0.23 9.42
N GLU A 83 21.75 0.29 10.54
CA GLU A 83 22.37 0.21 11.86
C GLU A 83 22.54 -1.23 12.36
N SER A 84 21.58 -2.12 12.04
CA SER A 84 21.59 -3.51 12.52
C SER A 84 22.31 -4.49 11.59
N ALA A 85 22.35 -4.20 10.29
CA ALA A 85 22.86 -5.12 9.28
C ALA A 85 24.01 -4.56 8.45
N ALA A 86 24.42 -3.31 8.62
CA ALA A 86 25.56 -2.67 7.95
C ALA A 86 25.54 -2.85 6.42
N LEU A 87 24.44 -2.46 5.77
CA LEU A 87 24.15 -2.80 4.36
C LEU A 87 25.18 -2.22 3.40
N GLN A 88 25.65 -1.00 3.65
CA GLN A 88 26.69 -0.40 2.83
C GLN A 88 27.97 -1.23 2.86
N SER A 89 28.43 -1.60 4.05
CA SER A 89 29.70 -2.32 4.21
C SER A 89 29.64 -3.78 3.72
N ARG A 90 28.47 -4.44 3.82
CA ARG A 90 28.32 -5.86 3.51
C ARG A 90 27.81 -6.12 2.09
N PHE A 91 26.94 -5.27 1.59
CA PHE A 91 26.25 -5.45 0.31
C PHE A 91 26.53 -4.31 -0.69
N GLY A 92 27.21 -3.24 -0.28
CA GLY A 92 27.51 -2.09 -1.15
C GLY A 92 26.28 -1.26 -1.52
N ILE A 93 25.28 -1.19 -0.64
CA ILE A 93 23.99 -0.55 -0.93
C ILE A 93 23.83 0.72 -0.12
N GLU A 94 23.69 1.83 -0.85
CA GLU A 94 23.42 3.13 -0.26
C GLU A 94 22.06 3.15 0.45
N LEU A 95 22.01 3.83 1.60
CA LEU A 95 20.78 3.97 2.39
C LEU A 95 19.60 4.44 1.53
N GLU A 96 19.81 5.40 0.63
CA GLU A 96 18.74 5.97 -0.19
C GLU A 96 18.14 4.95 -1.16
N THR A 97 18.92 3.97 -1.64
CA THR A 97 18.41 2.86 -2.46
C THR A 97 17.42 2.01 -1.66
N VAL A 98 17.73 1.73 -0.39
CA VAL A 98 16.84 1.00 0.51
C VAL A 98 15.60 1.82 0.85
N VAL A 99 15.75 3.13 1.07
CA VAL A 99 14.61 4.04 1.29
C VAL A 99 13.64 4.01 0.12
N GLN A 100 14.16 4.09 -1.11
CA GLN A 100 13.35 4.04 -2.33
C GLN A 100 12.62 2.69 -2.45
N PHE A 101 13.30 1.58 -2.20
CA PHE A 101 12.67 0.26 -2.22
C PHE A 101 11.59 0.13 -1.14
N PHE A 102 11.84 0.64 0.07
CA PHE A 102 10.87 0.60 1.14
C PHE A 102 9.66 1.50 0.89
N LYS A 103 9.77 2.59 0.11
CA LYS A 103 8.60 3.35 -0.35
C LYS A 103 7.69 2.50 -1.24
N VAL A 104 8.28 1.75 -2.17
CA VAL A 104 7.54 0.80 -3.03
C VAL A 104 6.77 -0.20 -2.18
N LEU A 105 7.44 -0.86 -1.23
CA LEU A 105 6.80 -1.85 -0.36
C LEU A 105 5.75 -1.22 0.57
N HIS A 106 6.02 -0.04 1.12
CA HIS A 106 5.08 0.67 1.99
C HIS A 106 3.76 1.00 1.27
N SER A 107 3.86 1.53 0.04
CA SER A 107 2.70 1.78 -0.83
C SER A 107 1.92 0.50 -1.09
N GLU A 108 2.62 -0.60 -1.38
CA GLU A 108 1.99 -1.88 -1.69
C GLU A 108 1.30 -2.55 -0.50
N ILE A 109 1.94 -2.55 0.68
CA ILE A 109 1.33 -3.12 1.88
C ILE A 109 0.09 -2.30 2.25
N THR A 110 0.20 -0.97 2.20
CA THR A 110 -0.92 -0.06 2.48
C THR A 110 -2.09 -0.31 1.53
N ARG A 111 -1.80 -0.44 0.23
CA ARG A 111 -2.81 -0.78 -0.79
C ARG A 111 -3.54 -2.09 -0.47
N ARG A 112 -2.80 -3.15 -0.11
CA ARG A 112 -3.38 -4.47 0.21
C ARG A 112 -4.26 -4.41 1.45
N MET A 113 -3.77 -3.78 2.51
CA MET A 113 -4.57 -3.57 3.72
C MET A 113 -5.87 -2.81 3.43
N TYR A 114 -5.83 -1.78 2.57
CA TYR A 114 -7.01 -1.05 2.15
C TYR A 114 -8.00 -1.92 1.35
N ILE A 115 -7.50 -2.69 0.38
CA ILE A 115 -8.32 -3.62 -0.42
C ILE A 115 -8.96 -4.68 0.49
N ASP A 116 -8.20 -5.27 1.41
CA ASP A 116 -8.69 -6.30 2.33
C ASP A 116 -9.70 -5.76 3.33
N ALA A 117 -9.51 -4.54 3.83
CA ALA A 117 -10.49 -3.87 4.68
C ALA A 117 -11.78 -3.59 3.91
N ALA A 118 -11.68 -3.09 2.67
CA ALA A 118 -12.84 -2.81 1.83
C ALA A 118 -13.61 -4.09 1.48
N ARG A 119 -12.91 -5.21 1.22
CA ARG A 119 -13.52 -6.50 0.88
C ARG A 119 -14.42 -7.07 1.98
N LYS A 120 -14.16 -6.73 3.25
CA LYS A 120 -14.96 -7.19 4.40
C LYS A 120 -16.30 -6.46 4.53
N ARG A 121 -16.55 -5.45 3.70
CA ARG A 121 -17.74 -4.60 3.78
C ARG A 121 -18.80 -5.03 2.77
N GLU A 122 -19.99 -5.36 3.26
CA GLU A 122 -21.11 -5.83 2.42
C GLU A 122 -21.72 -4.72 1.55
N ASP A 123 -21.53 -3.45 1.93
CA ASP A 123 -22.07 -2.27 1.25
C ASP A 123 -21.19 -1.77 0.09
N VAL A 124 -20.02 -2.38 -0.11
CA VAL A 124 -19.05 -2.01 -1.15
C VAL A 124 -19.26 -2.83 -2.41
N ALA A 125 -19.27 -2.16 -3.56
CA ALA A 125 -19.36 -2.80 -4.87
C ALA A 125 -17.99 -3.11 -5.48
N GLY A 126 -17.00 -2.25 -5.22
CA GLY A 126 -15.66 -2.41 -5.76
C GLY A 126 -14.74 -1.25 -5.39
N LEU A 127 -13.64 -1.15 -6.12
CA LEU A 127 -12.63 -0.12 -5.96
C LEU A 127 -12.43 0.62 -7.28
N GLN A 128 -12.39 1.95 -7.20
CA GLN A 128 -12.05 2.82 -8.31
C GLN A 128 -10.57 3.21 -8.25
N PHE A 129 -9.88 3.04 -9.37
CA PHE A 129 -8.49 3.41 -9.58
C PHE A 129 -8.46 4.69 -10.40
N THR A 130 -7.81 5.73 -9.87
CA THR A 130 -7.64 7.03 -10.54
C THR A 130 -6.19 7.44 -10.49
N LEU A 131 -5.77 8.27 -11.44
CA LEU A 131 -4.39 8.77 -11.49
C LEU A 131 -4.31 10.16 -10.85
N ARG A 132 -3.24 10.37 -10.07
CA ARG A 132 -2.94 11.71 -9.53
C ARG A 132 -2.53 12.66 -10.66
N ASP A 133 -1.71 12.16 -11.57
CA ASP A 133 -1.21 12.89 -12.74
C ASP A 133 -1.35 12.00 -13.99
N PRO A 134 -2.46 12.12 -14.74
CA PRO A 134 -2.67 11.35 -15.96
C PRO A 134 -1.70 11.73 -17.09
N ALA A 135 -1.19 12.96 -17.12
CA ALA A 135 -0.42 13.46 -18.27
C ALA A 135 0.99 12.83 -18.35
N GLY A 136 1.53 12.38 -17.22
CA GLY A 136 2.84 11.71 -17.12
C GLY A 136 2.76 10.20 -16.91
N ALA A 137 1.58 9.60 -16.98
CA ALA A 137 1.40 8.17 -16.71
C ALA A 137 1.59 7.30 -17.95
N ASP A 138 2.13 6.10 -17.74
CA ASP A 138 2.30 5.10 -18.79
C ASP A 138 0.96 4.63 -19.37
N ALA A 139 0.95 4.24 -20.64
CA ALA A 139 -0.28 3.88 -21.35
C ALA A 139 -1.05 2.72 -20.68
N GLU A 140 -0.34 1.73 -20.13
CA GLU A 140 -0.95 0.62 -19.40
C GLU A 140 -1.60 1.07 -18.09
N VAL A 141 -0.98 2.03 -17.40
CA VAL A 141 -1.49 2.66 -16.17
C VAL A 141 -2.75 3.49 -16.48
N CYS A 142 -2.73 4.28 -17.57
CA CYS A 142 -3.91 5.01 -18.05
C CYS A 142 -5.04 4.06 -18.42
N ALA A 143 -4.75 2.96 -19.15
CA ALA A 143 -5.74 1.99 -19.55
C ALA A 143 -6.51 1.40 -18.35
N ILE A 144 -5.81 1.11 -17.24
CA ILE A 144 -6.46 0.63 -16.01
C ILE A 144 -7.42 1.69 -15.44
N ALA A 145 -7.01 2.95 -15.38
CA ALA A 145 -7.79 4.03 -14.78
C ALA A 145 -8.98 4.48 -15.66
N GLU A 146 -8.89 4.28 -16.98
CA GLU A 146 -9.88 4.73 -17.95
C GLU A 146 -10.87 3.63 -18.39
N ALA A 147 -10.53 2.36 -18.16
CA ALA A 147 -11.38 1.25 -18.55
C ALA A 147 -12.67 1.17 -17.72
N ASN A 148 -13.75 0.67 -18.33
CA ASN A 148 -14.99 0.31 -17.64
C ASN A 148 -15.43 -1.11 -18.06
N PRO A 149 -14.65 -2.16 -17.76
CA PRO A 149 -14.91 -3.51 -18.26
C PRO A 149 -16.05 -4.24 -17.53
N TYR A 150 -16.52 -3.70 -16.40
CA TYR A 150 -17.53 -4.34 -15.54
C TYR A 150 -18.82 -3.53 -15.38
N ASP A 151 -18.97 -2.44 -16.16
CA ASP A 151 -20.11 -1.52 -16.06
C ASP A 151 -20.35 -0.94 -14.65
N LEU A 152 -19.28 -0.79 -13.86
CA LEU A 152 -19.30 -0.21 -12.51
C LEU A 152 -18.84 1.26 -12.49
N GLY A 153 -18.56 1.83 -13.66
CA GLY A 153 -18.00 3.17 -13.82
C GLY A 153 -16.51 3.12 -14.19
N VAL A 154 -16.02 4.22 -14.78
CA VAL A 154 -14.63 4.36 -15.23
C VAL A 154 -13.64 4.08 -14.10
N GLY A 155 -12.65 3.25 -14.40
CA GLY A 155 -11.59 2.81 -13.50
C GLY A 155 -12.08 1.91 -12.36
N THR A 156 -13.31 1.39 -12.42
CA THR A 156 -13.92 0.67 -11.29
C THR A 156 -13.91 -0.84 -11.52
N TYR A 157 -13.38 -1.57 -10.51
CA TYR A 157 -13.16 -3.00 -10.56
C TYR A 157 -13.82 -3.69 -9.36
N PRO A 158 -14.48 -4.85 -9.56
CA PRO A 158 -14.96 -5.68 -8.45
C PRO A 158 -13.77 -6.34 -7.74
N PHE A 159 -13.98 -6.78 -6.50
CA PHE A 159 -12.92 -7.39 -5.69
C PHE A 159 -12.30 -8.67 -6.27
N THR A 160 -12.98 -9.32 -7.21
CA THR A 160 -12.49 -10.53 -7.92
C THR A 160 -11.54 -10.19 -9.07
N HIS A 161 -11.46 -8.93 -9.49
CA HIS A 161 -10.67 -8.49 -10.65
C HIS A 161 -9.88 -7.21 -10.35
N ILE A 162 -9.35 -7.08 -9.14
CA ILE A 162 -8.51 -5.92 -8.79
C ILE A 162 -7.22 -6.00 -9.62
N PRO A 163 -6.90 -4.97 -10.43
CA PRO A 163 -5.66 -4.96 -11.21
C PRO A 163 -4.45 -4.93 -10.27
N GLU A 164 -3.34 -5.57 -10.59
CA GLU A 164 -2.08 -5.42 -9.84
C GLU A 164 -1.31 -4.16 -10.30
N ASN A 165 -0.20 -3.84 -9.64
CA ASN A 165 0.72 -2.83 -10.14
C ASN A 165 1.39 -3.33 -11.45
N PRO A 166 1.21 -2.66 -12.60
CA PRO A 166 1.79 -3.10 -13.87
C PRO A 166 3.32 -3.00 -13.90
N HIS A 167 3.92 -2.22 -12.99
CA HIS A 167 5.36 -2.00 -12.93
C HIS A 167 5.91 -2.38 -11.54
N PRO A 168 6.12 -3.68 -11.27
CA PRO A 168 6.74 -4.10 -10.03
C PRO A 168 8.09 -3.40 -9.80
N GLY A 169 8.37 -3.09 -8.53
CA GLY A 169 9.53 -2.29 -8.17
C GLY A 169 9.33 -0.78 -8.31
N THR A 170 8.17 -0.30 -8.72
CA THR A 170 7.83 1.14 -8.65
C THR A 170 6.66 1.37 -7.68
N GLU A 171 6.54 2.61 -7.19
CA GLU A 171 5.41 2.97 -6.32
C GLU A 171 4.09 2.82 -7.08
N ASN A 172 3.06 2.36 -6.39
CA ASN A 172 1.75 2.20 -6.99
C ASN A 172 1.20 3.56 -7.49
N PRO A 173 0.87 3.71 -8.79
CA PRO A 173 0.53 5.02 -9.35
C PRO A 173 -0.91 5.45 -9.05
N PHE A 174 -1.74 4.54 -8.53
CA PHE A 174 -3.18 4.76 -8.41
C PHE A 174 -3.58 5.34 -7.06
N ILE A 175 -4.47 6.34 -7.11
CA ILE A 175 -5.34 6.71 -5.99
C ILE A 175 -6.53 5.76 -6.00
N ILE A 176 -6.72 5.02 -4.90
CA ILE A 176 -7.78 4.03 -4.75
C ILE A 176 -8.94 4.64 -3.95
N ARG A 177 -10.17 4.50 -4.45
CA ARG A 177 -11.41 4.91 -3.78
C ARG A 177 -12.37 3.74 -3.66
N ILE A 178 -13.12 3.68 -2.56
CA ILE A 178 -14.19 2.70 -2.38
C ILE A 178 -15.45 3.17 -3.13
N VAL A 179 -16.04 2.27 -3.91
CA VAL A 179 -17.31 2.48 -4.60
C VAL A 179 -18.41 1.72 -3.88
N MET A 180 -19.45 2.42 -3.45
CA MET A 180 -20.56 1.83 -2.68
C MET A 180 -21.64 1.30 -3.63
N LYS A 181 -22.33 0.23 -3.25
CA LYS A 181 -23.44 -0.33 -4.06
C LYS A 181 -24.56 0.68 -4.33
N LYS A 182 -24.82 1.57 -3.37
CA LYS A 182 -25.82 2.64 -3.50
C LYS A 182 -25.45 3.71 -4.54
N ASP A 183 -24.18 3.83 -4.89
CA ASP A 183 -23.68 4.85 -5.82
C ASP A 183 -23.70 4.35 -7.29
N LEU A 184 -24.11 3.09 -7.50
CA LEU A 184 -24.22 2.44 -8.82
C LEU A 184 -25.67 2.40 -9.36
N ALA A 185 -26.61 3.04 -8.65
CA ALA A 185 -28.05 3.01 -8.93
C ALA A 185 -28.52 4.18 -9.82
#